data_AF-A0A0P8W9H4-F1
#
_entry.id   AF-A0A0P8W9H4-F1
#
_cell.length_a   1.000
_cell.length_b   1.000
_cell.length_c   1.000
_cell.angle_alpha   90.00
_cell.angle_beta   90.00
_cell.angle_gamma   90.00
#
_symmetry.space_group_name_H-M   'P 1'
#
loop_
_entity.id
_entity.type
_entity.pdbx_description
1 polymer ?
#
loop_
_entity_poly.entity_id
_entity_poly.type
_entity_poly.pdbx_seq_one_letter_code
_entity_poly.pdbx_strand_id
1 'polypeptide(L)'
;MHNKNPQNDVGIRVSYTDKDAVSTLGKFISSFFNTKTIIVCIGTDKCIGDCLGPLVGTLLLNKNFSYPVIGTLDFPAHAVNLEKVISEINEKHRNSFIIAVDACLGQADCIGDIQIKLGPVHPGKGVGKALPKVGDISIVGVVDSIDVSDIFSIRSIRLNLIMKMAEIISSAIIEAARM
;
A
#
# COMPACT_ATOMS: atom_id res chain seq x y z
N MET A 1 -24.37 2.81 -21.77
CA MET A 1 -23.41 3.55 -20.93
C MET A 1 -23.68 3.17 -19.48
N HIS A 2 -22.95 2.17 -18.96
CA HIS A 2 -23.14 1.69 -17.60
C HIS A 2 -22.30 2.53 -16.64
N ASN A 3 -23.00 3.30 -15.81
CA ASN A 3 -22.44 4.09 -14.72
C ASN A 3 -21.97 3.11 -13.62
N LYS A 4 -20.69 2.72 -13.62
CA LYS A 4 -20.09 1.99 -12.49
C LYS A 4 -19.72 3.02 -11.43
N ASN A 5 -20.45 3.04 -10.32
CA ASN A 5 -20.07 3.78 -9.12
C ASN A 5 -18.66 3.32 -8.68
N PRO A 6 -17.64 4.20 -8.62
CA PRO A 6 -16.26 3.82 -8.30
C PRO A 6 -16.01 3.53 -6.81
N GLN A 7 -17.05 3.39 -5.97
CA GLN A 7 -16.93 3.40 -4.51
C GLN A 7 -17.05 2.02 -3.82
N ASN A 8 -17.25 0.91 -4.56
CA ASN A 8 -17.53 -0.40 -3.95
C ASN A 8 -16.39 -1.45 -4.01
N ASP A 9 -15.14 -1.05 -4.27
CA ASP A 9 -14.01 -2.01 -4.35
C ASP A 9 -13.25 -2.21 -3.03
N VAL A 10 -13.70 -1.58 -1.93
CA VAL A 10 -13.10 -1.75 -0.59
C VAL A 10 -13.64 -3.02 0.05
N GLY A 11 -12.76 -4.00 0.26
CA GLY A 11 -13.09 -5.25 0.95
C GLY A 11 -13.20 -5.05 2.47
N ILE A 12 -12.23 -4.37 3.08
CA ILE A 12 -12.26 -4.01 4.50
C ILE A 12 -11.54 -2.67 4.74
N ARG A 13 -11.99 -1.93 5.77
CA ARG A 13 -11.40 -0.68 6.24
C ARG A 13 -11.26 -0.76 7.76
N VAL A 14 -10.06 -0.47 8.27
CA VAL A 14 -9.77 -0.48 9.71
C VAL A 14 -8.92 0.74 10.06
N SER A 15 -9.21 1.41 11.17
CA SER A 15 -8.39 2.51 11.66
C SER A 15 -7.09 1.99 12.25
N TYR A 16 -5.95 2.67 12.02
CA TYR A 16 -4.67 2.32 12.66
C TYR A 16 -4.68 2.39 14.19
N THR A 17 -5.69 3.04 14.79
CA THR A 17 -5.86 3.13 16.24
C THR A 17 -6.70 2.00 16.83
N ASP A 18 -7.32 1.17 15.98
CA ASP A 18 -8.06 0.01 16.43
C ASP A 18 -7.10 -1.01 17.06
N LYS A 19 -7.39 -1.41 18.31
CA LYS A 19 -6.60 -2.38 19.07
C LYS A 19 -6.52 -3.75 18.37
N ASP A 20 -7.54 -4.08 17.57
CA ASP A 20 -7.66 -5.35 16.86
C ASP A 20 -7.23 -5.21 15.38
N ALA A 21 -6.67 -4.06 14.98
CA ALA A 21 -6.31 -3.77 13.59
C ALA A 21 -5.43 -4.84 12.95
N VAL A 22 -4.37 -5.25 13.64
CA VAL A 22 -3.43 -6.26 13.14
C VAL A 22 -4.15 -7.58 12.86
N SER A 23 -4.91 -8.09 13.84
CA SER A 23 -5.59 -9.37 13.70
C SER A 23 -6.73 -9.33 12.69
N THR A 24 -7.45 -8.21 12.60
CA THR A 24 -8.57 -8.03 11.67
C THR A 24 -8.08 -7.96 10.24
N LEU A 25 -7.05 -7.15 9.97
CA LEU A 25 -6.42 -7.06 8.66
C LEU A 25 -5.74 -8.39 8.31
N GLY A 26 -4.99 -9.00 9.24
CA GLY A 26 -4.27 -10.25 9.03
C GLY A 26 -5.19 -11.39 8.61
N LYS A 27 -6.32 -11.59 9.31
CA LYS A 27 -7.35 -12.58 8.95
C LYS A 27 -7.96 -12.35 7.57
N PHE A 28 -8.15 -11.10 7.17
CA PHE A 28 -8.67 -10.79 5.84
C PHE A 28 -7.62 -11.09 4.76
N ILE A 29 -6.39 -10.64 4.96
CA ILE A 29 -5.28 -10.81 4.02
C ILE A 29 -4.91 -12.29 3.84
N SER A 30 -4.99 -13.12 4.88
CA SER A 30 -4.58 -14.54 4.81
C SER A 30 -5.32 -15.32 3.73
N SER A 31 -6.58 -14.96 3.46
CA SER A 31 -7.38 -15.58 2.39
C SER A 31 -6.82 -15.38 0.97
N PHE A 32 -5.88 -14.45 0.79
CA PHE A 32 -5.25 -14.15 -0.50
C PHE A 32 -3.81 -14.68 -0.62
N PHE A 33 -3.21 -15.18 0.47
CA PHE A 33 -1.86 -15.72 0.42
C PHE A 33 -1.81 -17.07 -0.31
N ASN A 34 -0.77 -17.23 -1.14
CA ASN A 34 -0.42 -18.49 -1.79
C ASN A 34 1.08 -18.54 -2.05
N THR A 35 1.59 -19.67 -2.53
CA THR A 35 3.04 -19.90 -2.72
C THR A 35 3.71 -18.97 -3.74
N LYS A 36 2.93 -18.22 -4.52
CA LYS A 36 3.41 -17.24 -5.51
C LYS A 36 3.11 -15.79 -5.12
N THR A 37 2.75 -15.54 -3.86
CA THR A 37 2.48 -14.19 -3.37
C THR A 37 3.74 -13.34 -3.35
N ILE A 38 3.61 -12.08 -3.76
CA ILE A 38 4.65 -11.05 -3.71
C ILE A 38 4.07 -9.79 -3.09
N ILE A 39 4.83 -9.15 -2.21
CA ILE A 39 4.47 -7.85 -1.66
C ILE A 39 5.19 -6.76 -2.46
N VAL A 40 4.43 -5.85 -3.08
CA VAL A 40 4.98 -4.70 -3.82
C VAL A 40 4.59 -3.42 -3.09
N CYS A 41 5.57 -2.81 -2.45
CA CYS A 41 5.44 -1.62 -1.65
C CYS A 41 5.79 -0.38 -2.47
N ILE A 42 4.79 0.43 -2.77
CA ILE A 42 4.89 1.58 -3.67
C ILE A 42 5.10 2.86 -2.85
N GLY A 43 6.00 3.70 -3.34
CA GLY A 43 6.29 5.01 -2.77
C GLY A 43 7.78 5.35 -2.76
N THR A 44 8.14 6.45 -2.12
CA THR A 44 9.53 6.92 -1.97
C THR A 44 9.77 7.48 -0.58
N ASP A 45 11.01 7.39 -0.13
CA ASP A 45 11.57 8.02 1.07
C ASP A 45 11.70 9.56 0.99
N LYS A 46 11.51 10.16 -0.20
CA LYS A 46 11.70 11.61 -0.44
C LYS A 46 10.53 12.48 0.02
N CYS A 47 9.37 11.89 0.31
CA CYS A 47 8.16 12.61 0.71
C CYS A 47 7.43 11.82 1.78
N ILE A 48 7.20 12.39 2.97
CA ILE A 48 6.63 11.68 4.12
C ILE A 48 5.31 10.96 3.77
N GLY A 49 4.43 11.61 3.00
CA GLY A 49 3.16 11.03 2.57
C GLY A 49 3.30 9.83 1.62
N ASP A 50 4.44 9.69 0.96
CA ASP A 50 4.74 8.61 0.02
C ASP A 50 5.68 7.55 0.63
N CYS A 51 6.10 7.71 1.90
CA CYS A 51 7.03 6.79 2.54
C CYS A 51 6.37 5.49 3.04
N LEU A 52 5.04 5.40 3.09
CA LEU A 52 4.33 4.28 3.73
C LEU A 52 4.73 2.93 3.15
N GLY A 53 4.70 2.78 1.82
CA GLY A 53 5.10 1.54 1.16
C GLY A 53 6.55 1.16 1.49
N PRO A 54 7.56 1.97 1.14
CA PRO A 54 8.97 1.68 1.45
C PRO A 54 9.22 1.31 2.92
N LEU A 55 8.53 1.95 3.87
CA LEU A 55 8.60 1.62 5.29
C LEU A 55 8.04 0.23 5.59
N VAL A 56 6.86 -0.11 5.05
CA VAL A 56 6.29 -1.46 5.18
C VAL A 56 7.26 -2.50 4.62
N GLY A 57 7.80 -2.27 3.41
CA GLY A 57 8.73 -3.19 2.77
C GLY A 57 10.01 -3.40 3.59
N THR A 58 10.60 -2.33 4.10
CA THR A 58 11.77 -2.41 5.00
C THR A 58 11.45 -3.16 6.29
N LEU A 59 10.29 -2.93 6.91
CA LEU A 59 9.87 -3.64 8.12
C LEU A 59 9.68 -5.14 7.89
N LEU A 60 9.11 -5.53 6.75
CA LEU A 60 8.97 -6.94 6.37
C LEU A 60 10.34 -7.61 6.19
N LEU A 61 11.28 -6.97 5.49
CA LEU A 61 12.62 -7.51 5.32
C LEU A 61 13.36 -7.65 6.65
N ASN A 62 13.28 -6.64 7.53
CA ASN A 62 13.91 -6.67 8.85
C ASN A 62 13.36 -7.79 9.76
N LYS A 63 12.18 -8.34 9.44
CA LYS A 63 11.56 -9.45 10.15
C LYS A 63 11.79 -10.81 9.46
N ASN A 64 12.68 -10.88 8.47
CA ASN A 64 12.97 -12.08 7.68
C ASN A 64 11.70 -12.69 7.06
N PHE A 65 10.83 -11.84 6.52
CA PHE A 65 9.60 -12.28 5.87
C PHE A 65 9.88 -13.23 4.70
N SER A 66 9.11 -14.33 4.62
CA SER A 66 9.45 -15.47 3.75
C SER A 66 9.05 -15.30 2.28
N TYR A 67 8.21 -14.30 1.96
CA TYR A 67 7.80 -14.01 0.60
C TYR A 67 8.63 -12.88 0.00
N PRO A 68 8.77 -12.81 -1.34
CA PRO A 68 9.44 -11.70 -1.99
C PRO A 68 8.79 -10.35 -1.62
N VAL A 69 9.63 -9.40 -1.23
CA VAL A 69 9.24 -8.01 -0.92
C VAL A 69 10.00 -7.07 -1.85
N ILE A 70 9.27 -6.19 -2.50
CA ILE A 70 9.79 -5.25 -3.49
C ILE A 70 9.34 -3.85 -3.10
N GLY A 71 10.25 -2.88 -3.18
CA GLY A 71 10.00 -1.54 -2.66
C GLY A 71 10.37 -1.46 -1.19
N THR A 72 11.53 -0.91 -0.91
CA THR A 72 12.05 -0.67 0.45
C THR A 72 12.61 0.73 0.52
N LEU A 73 13.06 1.18 1.69
CA LEU A 73 13.82 2.43 1.78
C LEU A 73 15.10 2.42 0.94
N ASP A 74 15.83 1.30 0.92
CA ASP A 74 17.08 1.19 0.14
C ASP A 74 16.81 1.10 -1.38
N PHE A 75 15.70 0.45 -1.76
CA PHE A 75 15.31 0.22 -3.15
C PHE A 75 13.83 0.56 -3.35
N PRO A 76 13.46 1.86 -3.40
CA PRO A 76 12.06 2.26 -3.51
C PRO A 76 11.47 1.93 -4.88
N ALA A 77 10.18 1.58 -4.90
CA ALA A 77 9.38 1.41 -6.11
C ALA A 77 8.41 2.58 -6.25
N HIS A 78 8.75 3.55 -7.11
CA HIS A 78 8.03 4.82 -7.24
C HIS A 78 7.70 5.13 -8.70
N ALA A 79 6.97 6.21 -8.94
CA ALA A 79 6.47 6.60 -10.26
C ALA A 79 7.51 6.60 -11.40
N VAL A 80 8.79 6.88 -11.11
CA VAL A 80 9.85 6.98 -12.14
C VAL A 80 10.39 5.62 -12.58
N ASN A 81 10.40 4.61 -11.70
CA ASN A 81 11.00 3.30 -11.97
C ASN A 81 9.98 2.16 -11.99
N LEU A 82 8.70 2.45 -11.73
CA LEU A 82 7.67 1.43 -11.54
C LEU A 82 7.53 0.49 -12.74
N GLU A 83 7.55 1.00 -13.97
CA GLU A 83 7.49 0.17 -15.18
C GLU A 83 8.60 -0.89 -15.23
N LYS A 84 9.84 -0.46 -14.93
CA LYS A 84 10.99 -1.36 -14.86
C LYS A 84 10.81 -2.40 -13.75
N VAL A 85 10.38 -1.97 -12.56
CA VAL A 85 10.13 -2.87 -11.42
C VAL A 85 9.10 -3.94 -11.79
N ILE A 86 7.99 -3.56 -12.42
CA ILE A 86 6.94 -4.50 -12.85
C ILE A 86 7.45 -5.44 -13.94
N SER A 87 8.26 -4.97 -14.90
CA SER A 87 8.89 -5.84 -15.90
C SER A 87 9.76 -6.91 -15.24
N GLU A 88 10.62 -6.51 -14.30
CA GLU A 88 11.49 -7.45 -13.58
C GLU A 88 10.69 -8.47 -12.76
N ILE A 89 9.58 -8.06 -12.14
CA ILE A 89 8.68 -8.96 -11.43
C ILE A 89 8.11 -10.01 -12.39
N ASN A 90 7.59 -9.57 -13.53
CA ASN A 90 6.97 -10.48 -14.51
C ASN A 90 7.98 -11.46 -15.11
N GLU A 91 9.23 -11.04 -15.27
CA GLU A 91 10.32 -11.89 -15.74
C GLU A 91 10.75 -12.93 -14.69
N LYS A 92 10.97 -12.50 -13.44
CA LYS A 92 11.49 -13.35 -12.35
C LYS A 92 10.41 -14.21 -11.70
N HIS A 93 9.17 -13.72 -11.64
CA HIS A 93 8.07 -14.31 -10.87
C HIS A 93 6.80 -14.46 -11.71
N ARG A 94 6.82 -15.41 -12.65
CA ARG A 94 5.68 -15.68 -13.53
C ARG A 94 4.44 -16.14 -12.76
N ASN A 95 3.29 -15.59 -13.13
CA ASN A 95 1.98 -15.88 -12.51
C ASN A 95 2.01 -15.66 -10.99
N SER A 96 2.70 -14.61 -10.55
CA SER A 96 2.68 -14.17 -9.15
C SER A 96 1.34 -13.55 -8.79
N PHE A 97 0.99 -13.64 -7.51
CA PHE A 97 -0.14 -12.92 -6.93
C PHE A 97 0.40 -11.72 -6.16
N ILE A 98 0.10 -10.50 -6.60
CA ILE A 98 0.69 -9.29 -6.07
C ILE A 98 -0.27 -8.67 -5.03
N ILE A 99 0.25 -8.46 -3.83
CA ILE A 99 -0.37 -7.59 -2.82
C ILE A 99 0.38 -6.27 -2.87
N ALA A 100 -0.27 -5.24 -3.40
CA ALA A 100 0.32 -3.90 -3.46
C ALA A 100 0.11 -3.18 -2.11
N VAL A 101 1.11 -2.41 -1.67
CA VAL A 101 1.00 -1.50 -0.52
C VAL A 101 1.25 -0.09 -1.02
N ASP A 102 0.35 0.84 -0.73
CA ASP A 102 0.43 2.22 -1.21
C ASP A 102 -0.15 3.19 -0.17
N ALA A 103 0.08 4.49 -0.36
CA ALA A 103 -0.57 5.55 0.39
C ALA A 103 -1.48 6.36 -0.53
N CYS A 104 -2.56 6.92 0.02
CA CYS A 104 -3.38 7.86 -0.70
C CYS A 104 -3.85 9.02 0.18
N LEU A 105 -4.34 10.05 -0.51
CA LEU A 105 -5.08 11.13 0.11
C LEU A 105 -6.57 10.76 0.17
N GLY A 106 -7.28 11.18 1.22
CA GLY A 106 -8.69 10.85 1.43
C GLY A 106 -9.50 11.99 2.03
N GLN A 107 -10.68 11.68 2.56
CA GLN A 107 -11.42 12.64 3.40
C GLN A 107 -10.72 12.77 4.76
N ALA A 108 -10.85 13.92 5.42
CA ALA A 108 -10.15 14.21 6.67
C ALA A 108 -10.49 13.22 7.81
N ASP A 109 -11.73 12.74 7.86
CA ASP A 109 -12.22 11.73 8.79
C ASP A 109 -11.67 10.32 8.50
N CYS A 110 -11.09 10.11 7.32
CA CYS A 110 -10.48 8.85 6.93
C CYS A 110 -8.98 8.79 7.21
N ILE A 111 -8.35 9.87 7.69
CA ILE A 111 -6.91 9.89 7.95
C ILE A 111 -6.54 8.84 9.00
N GLY A 112 -5.57 7.99 8.66
CA GLY A 112 -5.13 6.86 9.48
C GLY A 112 -5.86 5.55 9.17
N ASP A 113 -6.82 5.55 8.25
CA ASP A 113 -7.43 4.29 7.84
C ASP A 113 -6.51 3.47 6.94
N ILE A 114 -6.57 2.16 7.16
CA ILE A 114 -5.95 1.14 6.34
C ILE A 114 -7.08 0.41 5.61
N GLN A 115 -7.05 0.48 4.28
CA GLN A 115 -8.08 -0.08 3.42
C GLN A 115 -7.50 -1.21 2.59
N ILE A 116 -8.14 -2.38 2.62
CA ILE A 116 -7.84 -3.45 1.68
C ILE A 116 -8.87 -3.39 0.56
N LYS A 117 -8.40 -3.25 -0.68
CA LYS A 117 -9.23 -3.18 -1.88
C LYS A 117 -9.04 -4.44 -2.72
N LEU A 118 -10.13 -4.96 -3.26
CA LEU A 118 -10.15 -6.15 -4.11
C LEU A 118 -9.79 -5.80 -5.55
N GLY A 119 -8.64 -5.16 -5.72
CA GLY A 119 -8.14 -4.70 -7.01
C GLY A 119 -6.82 -3.93 -6.88
N PRO A 120 -6.24 -3.57 -8.03
CA PRO A 120 -4.95 -2.91 -8.09
C PRO A 120 -5.00 -1.49 -7.52
N VAL A 121 -3.84 -1.00 -7.10
CA VAL A 121 -3.61 0.44 -7.03
C VAL A 121 -3.39 1.04 -8.41
N HIS A 122 -3.61 2.35 -8.49
CA HIS A 122 -3.40 3.15 -9.69
C HIS A 122 -2.38 4.26 -9.41
N PRO A 123 -1.07 3.91 -9.34
CA PRO A 123 -0.03 4.88 -9.05
C PRO A 123 0.01 5.98 -10.10
N GLY A 124 0.51 7.16 -9.74
CA GLY A 124 0.77 8.23 -10.70
C GLY A 124 -0.42 9.12 -11.05
N LYS A 125 -1.65 8.76 -10.64
CA LYS A 125 -2.86 9.59 -10.88
C LYS A 125 -2.73 10.99 -10.29
N GLY A 126 -2.14 11.12 -9.09
CA GLY A 126 -1.92 12.41 -8.42
C GLY A 126 -0.82 13.28 -9.05
N VAL A 127 0.02 12.71 -9.91
CA VAL A 127 1.13 13.41 -10.60
C VAL A 127 0.94 13.44 -12.12
N GLY A 128 -0.27 13.13 -12.61
CA GLY A 128 -0.64 13.21 -14.02
C GLY A 128 0.03 12.18 -14.94
N LYS A 129 0.56 11.08 -14.40
CA LYS A 129 1.22 10.02 -15.19
C LYS A 129 0.30 8.81 -15.38
N ALA A 130 0.37 8.21 -16.57
CA ALA A 130 -0.25 6.93 -16.86
C ALA A 130 0.73 5.80 -16.51
N LEU A 131 0.69 5.32 -15.27
CA LEU A 131 1.56 4.24 -14.79
C LEU A 131 0.84 2.88 -14.84
N PRO A 132 1.60 1.76 -14.90
CA PRO A 132 1.01 0.43 -14.78
C PRO A 132 0.25 0.30 -13.46
N LYS A 133 -0.90 -0.37 -13.53
CA LYS A 133 -1.65 -0.80 -12.35
C LYS A 133 -0.86 -1.90 -11.64
N VAL A 134 -0.91 -1.92 -10.31
CA VAL A 134 -0.12 -2.87 -9.51
C VAL A 134 -1.01 -3.53 -8.47
N GLY A 135 -0.89 -4.86 -8.33
CA GLY A 135 -1.61 -5.64 -7.34
C GLY A 135 -2.85 -6.34 -7.90
N ASP A 136 -3.07 -7.58 -7.47
CA ASP A 136 -4.35 -8.27 -7.57
C ASP A 136 -5.29 -7.77 -6.46
N ILE A 137 -4.72 -7.50 -5.29
CA ILE A 137 -5.33 -6.70 -4.23
C ILE A 137 -4.38 -5.58 -3.79
N SER A 138 -4.90 -4.62 -3.06
CA SER A 138 -4.10 -3.53 -2.52
C SER A 138 -4.44 -3.20 -1.08
N ILE A 139 -3.41 -2.82 -0.32
CA ILE A 139 -3.48 -2.28 1.03
C ILE A 139 -3.10 -0.81 0.92
N VAL A 140 -4.04 0.07 1.20
CA VAL A 140 -3.89 1.52 1.01
C VAL A 140 -4.09 2.24 2.33
N GLY A 141 -3.06 2.98 2.75
CA GLY A 141 -3.15 3.87 3.92
C GLY A 141 -3.61 5.27 3.51
N VAL A 142 -4.62 5.81 4.19
CA VAL A 142 -5.02 7.21 4.03
C VAL A 142 -4.13 8.08 4.93
N VAL A 143 -3.20 8.81 4.34
CA VAL A 143 -2.12 9.48 5.09
C VAL A 143 -2.37 10.97 5.33
N ASP A 144 -3.27 11.57 4.56
CA ASP A 144 -3.61 12.99 4.58
C ASP A 144 -4.92 13.24 3.81
N SER A 145 -5.45 14.46 3.88
CA SER A 145 -6.70 14.86 3.24
C SER A 145 -6.53 15.42 1.82
N ILE A 146 -7.60 15.31 1.01
CA ILE A 146 -7.74 16.02 -0.27
C ILE A 146 -8.42 17.36 0.05
N ASP A 147 -7.64 18.41 0.30
CA ASP A 147 -8.19 19.76 0.41
C ASP A 147 -8.14 20.46 -0.96
N VAL A 148 -9.32 20.79 -1.52
CA VAL A 148 -9.46 21.35 -2.87
C VAL A 148 -9.11 22.86 -2.89
N SER A 149 -9.15 23.52 -1.74
CA SER A 149 -8.90 24.95 -1.60
C SER A 149 -7.42 25.35 -1.58
N ASP A 150 -6.49 24.38 -1.54
CA ASP A 150 -5.14 24.64 -1.07
C ASP A 150 -4.08 24.10 -2.04
N ILE A 151 -4.02 24.72 -3.22
CA ILE A 151 -3.08 24.39 -4.31
C ILE A 151 -1.61 24.65 -3.91
N PHE A 152 -1.37 25.35 -2.80
CA PHE A 152 -0.04 25.80 -2.36
C PHE A 152 0.32 25.48 -0.90
N SER A 153 -0.50 24.73 -0.14
CA SER A 153 -0.14 24.43 1.24
C SER A 153 0.94 23.36 1.35
N ILE A 154 1.95 23.67 2.17
CA ILE A 154 2.93 22.70 2.64
C ILE A 154 2.17 21.70 3.51
N ARG A 155 1.88 20.51 2.96
CA ARG A 155 1.24 19.41 3.69
C ARG A 155 2.15 18.96 4.82
N SER A 156 1.69 19.10 6.06
CA SER A 156 2.44 18.73 7.27
C SER A 156 2.11 17.31 7.71
N ILE A 157 2.38 16.33 6.85
CA ILE A 157 2.17 14.92 7.18
C ILE A 157 3.15 14.52 8.29
N ARG A 158 2.61 13.98 9.38
CA ARG A 158 3.43 13.52 10.51
C ARG A 158 4.03 12.15 10.22
N LEU A 159 5.35 12.05 10.22
CA LEU A 159 6.07 10.77 10.09
C LEU A 159 5.58 9.72 11.12
N ASN A 160 5.29 10.12 12.36
CA ASN A 160 4.77 9.21 13.39
C ASN A 160 3.45 8.51 12.98
N LEU A 161 2.56 9.18 12.22
CA LEU A 161 1.37 8.54 11.68
C LEU A 161 1.77 7.43 10.70
N ILE A 162 2.64 7.76 9.75
CA ILE A 162 3.12 6.82 8.73
C ILE A 162 3.81 5.61 9.35
N MET A 163 4.68 5.84 10.35
CA MET A 163 5.37 4.76 11.07
C MET A 163 4.39 3.80 11.75
N LYS A 164 3.39 4.33 12.47
CA LYS A 164 2.37 3.49 13.12
C LYS A 164 1.56 2.69 12.11
N MET A 165 1.16 3.31 11.00
CA MET A 165 0.46 2.60 9.93
C MET A 165 1.34 1.50 9.32
N ALA A 166 2.62 1.78 9.06
CA ALA A 166 3.56 0.81 8.52
C ALA A 166 3.78 -0.39 9.46
N GLU A 167 3.86 -0.15 10.77
CA GLU A 167 3.96 -1.21 11.79
C GLU A 167 2.71 -2.09 11.82
N ILE A 168 1.51 -1.51 11.78
CA ILE A 168 0.26 -2.27 11.73
C ILE A 168 0.16 -3.09 10.44
N ILE A 169 0.43 -2.49 9.28
CA ILE A 169 0.34 -3.17 7.97
C ILE A 169 1.36 -4.32 7.90
N SER A 170 2.63 -4.06 8.23
CA SER A 170 3.66 -5.11 8.20
C SER A 170 3.36 -6.25 9.17
N SER A 171 2.88 -5.94 10.39
CA SER A 171 2.47 -6.96 11.36
C SER A 171 1.30 -7.80 10.85
N ALA A 172 0.29 -7.17 10.23
CA ALA A 172 -0.86 -7.86 9.66
C ALA A 172 -0.46 -8.78 8.49
N ILE A 173 0.44 -8.33 7.62
CA ILE A 173 1.00 -9.13 6.52
C ILE A 173 1.78 -10.34 7.06
N ILE A 174 2.59 -10.14 8.11
CA ILE A 174 3.35 -11.21 8.76
C ILE A 174 2.42 -12.24 9.42
N GLU A 175 1.36 -11.78 10.09
CA GLU A 175 0.37 -12.66 10.72
C GLU A 175 -0.37 -13.47 9.64
N ALA A 176 -0.83 -12.81 8.58
CA ALA A 176 -1.55 -13.42 7.46
C ALA A 176 -0.73 -14.53 6.78
N ALA A 177 0.57 -14.31 6.58
CA ALA A 177 1.46 -15.26 5.92
C ALA A 177 1.74 -16.55 6.73
N ARG A 178 1.35 -16.58 8.01
CA ARG A 178 1.55 -17.71 8.93
C ARG A 178 0.29 -18.54 9.17
N MET A 179 -0.88 -18.05 8.73
CA MET A 179 -2.16 -18.76 8.83
C MET A 179 -2.28 -19.81 7.74
#